data_AF-A0A5N5HQE0-F1
#
_entry.id   AF-A0A5N5HQE0-F1
#
_cell.length_a   1.000
_cell.length_b   1.000
_cell.length_c   1.000
_cell.angle_alpha   90.00
_cell.angle_beta   90.00
_cell.angle_gamma   90.00
#
_symmetry.space_group_name_H-M   'P 1'
#
loop_
_entity.id
_entity.type
_entity.pdbx_description
1 polymer ?
#
loop_
_entity_poly.entity_id
_entity_poly.type
_entity_poly.pdbx_seq_one_letter_code
_entity_poly.pdbx_strand_id
1 'polypeptide(L)' 'MSTRGCMESDFETIADFLLRAAQITVSIQREYGKFQKDFIEGLKNNKDIYELRNRVETFASQFEMPGYD' A
#
# COMPACT_ATOMS: atom_id res chain seq x y z
N MET A 1 7.53 -2.30 12.06
CA MET A 1 7.67 -3.57 11.33
C MET A 1 8.78 -4.43 11.94
N SER A 2 10.00 -3.94 12.16
CA SER A 2 11.06 -4.73 12.84
C SER A 2 10.68 -5.23 14.24
N THR A 3 10.03 -4.41 15.07
CA THR A 3 9.51 -4.83 16.39
C THR A 3 8.42 -5.92 16.30
N ARG A 4 7.79 -6.07 15.13
CA ARG A 4 6.79 -7.12 14.85
C ARG A 4 7.43 -8.37 14.21
N GLY A 5 8.76 -8.45 14.15
CA GLY A 5 9.47 -9.63 13.67
C GLY A 5 9.82 -9.64 12.17
N CYS A 6 9.62 -8.54 11.44
CA CYS A 6 10.03 -8.46 10.04
C CYS A 6 11.55 -8.53 9.87
N MET A 7 12.01 -9.42 8.99
CA MET A 7 13.40 -9.59 8.56
C MET A 7 13.65 -8.90 7.21
N GLU A 8 14.88 -8.95 6.70
CA GLU A 8 15.28 -8.28 5.47
C GLU A 8 14.38 -8.65 4.27
N SER A 9 14.02 -9.93 4.11
CA SER A 9 13.11 -10.40 3.05
C SER A 9 11.70 -9.81 3.14
N ASP A 10 11.23 -9.55 4.36
CA ASP A 10 9.94 -8.91 4.60
C ASP A 10 10.00 -7.43 4.18
N PHE A 11 11.14 -6.77 4.38
CA PHE A 11 11.37 -5.42 3.92
C PHE A 11 11.49 -5.32 2.39
N GLU A 12 12.02 -6.33 1.71
CA GLU A 12 11.96 -6.42 0.25
C GLU A 12 10.50 -6.46 -0.22
N THR A 13 9.65 -7.26 0.43
CA THR A 13 8.21 -7.30 0.13
C THR A 13 7.52 -5.95 0.40
N ILE A 14 7.91 -5.25 1.47
CA ILE A 14 7.42 -3.89 1.75
C ILE A 14 7.85 -2.90 0.65
N ALA A 15 9.08 -3.03 0.13
CA ALA A 15 9.55 -2.20 -0.97
C ALA A 15 8.70 -2.42 -2.24
N ASP A 16 8.31 -3.66 -2.54
CA ASP A 16 7.41 -3.97 -3.65
C ASP A 16 6.02 -3.35 -3.47
N PHE A 17 5.48 -3.35 -2.24
CA PHE A 17 4.22 -2.65 -1.95
C PHE A 17 4.33 -1.13 -2.19
N LEU A 18 5.43 -0.51 -1.76
CA LEU A 18 5.68 0.91 -1.97
C LEU A 18 5.83 1.24 -3.46
N LEU A 19 6.54 0.39 -4.21
CA LEU A 19 6.68 0.52 -5.66
C LEU A 19 5.31 0.46 -6.34
N ARG A 20 4.46 -0.52 -5.99
CA ARG A 20 3.11 -0.64 -6.54
C ARG A 20 2.24 0.56 -6.19
N ALA A 21 2.31 1.07 -4.95
CA ALA A 21 1.59 2.27 -4.55
C ALA A 21 2.01 3.51 -5.37
N ALA A 22 3.31 3.68 -5.62
CA ALA A 22 3.83 4.76 -6.44
C ALA A 22 3.36 4.66 -7.90
N GLN A 23 3.34 3.45 -8.47
CA GLN A 23 2.83 3.20 -9.83
C GLN A 23 1.33 3.53 -9.96
N ILE A 24 0.51 3.12 -8.99
CA ILE A 24 -0.92 3.47 -8.94
C ILE A 24 -1.08 4.99 -8.86
N THR A 25 -0.32 5.65 -7.99
CA THR A 25 -0.33 7.11 -7.82
C THR A 25 -0.01 7.83 -9.13
N VAL A 26 1.05 7.40 -9.83
CA VAL A 26 1.42 7.96 -11.14
C VAL A 26 0.33 7.75 -12.18
N SER A 27 -0.33 6.59 -12.17
CA SER A 27 -1.41 6.27 -13.11
C SER A 27 -2.63 7.18 -12.88
N ILE A 28 -3.05 7.34 -11.63
CA ILE A 28 -4.16 8.24 -11.26
C ILE A 28 -3.82 9.69 -11.61
N GLN A 29 -2.60 10.14 -11.32
CA GLN A 29 -2.15 11.49 -11.65
C GLN A 29 -2.12 11.75 -13.16
N ARG A 30 -1.89 10.72 -13.98
CA ARG A 30 -1.94 10.84 -15.45
C ARG A 30 -3.38 10.96 -15.97
N GLU A 31 -4.31 10.24 -15.37
CA GLU A 31 -5.71 10.20 -15.81
C GLU A 31 -6.52 11.41 -15.31
N TYR A 32 -6.37 11.78 -14.03
CA TYR A 32 -7.15 12.83 -13.40
C TYR A 32 -6.40 14.17 -13.29
N GLY A 33 -5.09 14.17 -13.54
CA GLY A 33 -4.26 15.36 -13.47
C GLY A 33 -3.62 15.60 -12.10
N LYS A 34 -2.85 16.70 -12.01
CA LYS A 34 -2.08 17.06 -10.80
C LYS A 34 -2.86 17.86 -9.77
N PHE A 35 -4.04 18.37 -10.12
CA PHE A 35 -4.83 19.17 -9.21
C PHE A 35 -5.43 18.27 -8.13
N GLN A 36 -5.25 18.63 -6.86
CA GLN A 36 -5.57 17.74 -5.74
C GLN A 36 -7.03 17.27 -5.74
N LYS A 37 -7.97 18.15 -6.13
CA LYS A 37 -9.40 17.80 -6.15
C LYS A 37 -9.69 16.69 -7.14
N ASP A 38 -9.14 16.79 -8.35
CA ASP A 38 -9.35 15.81 -9.42
C ASP A 38 -8.64 14.50 -9.10
N PHE A 39 -7.42 14.59 -8.55
CA PHE A 39 -6.68 13.43 -8.06
C PHE A 39 -7.46 12.63 -7.00
N ILE A 40 -8.11 13.31 -6.04
CA ILE A 40 -8.92 12.65 -5.00
C ILE A 40 -10.12 11.91 -5.62
N GLU A 41 -10.73 12.43 -6.69
CA GLU A 41 -11.79 11.70 -7.39
C GLU A 41 -11.29 10.39 -7.98
N GLY A 42 -10.07 10.38 -8.54
CA GLY A 42 -9.46 9.16 -9.10
C GLY A 42 -9.02 8.11 -8.08
N LEU A 43 -8.93 8.48 -6.80
CA LEU A 43 -8.71 7.52 -5.71
C LEU A 43 -9.99 6.73 -5.38
N LYS A 44 -11.18 7.28 -5.66
CA LYS A 44 -12.45 6.66 -5.30
C LYS A 44 -12.67 5.41 -6.16
N ASN A 45 -13.10 4.32 -5.53
CA ASN A 45 -13.47 3.08 -6.20
C ASN A 45 -12.37 2.46 -7.10
N ASN A 46 -11.09 2.80 -6.87
CA ASN A 46 -9.98 2.27 -7.66
C ASN A 46 -9.65 0.83 -7.23
N LYS A 47 -9.87 -0.13 -8.14
CA LYS A 47 -9.66 -1.57 -7.88
C LYS A 47 -8.23 -1.91 -7.48
N ASP A 48 -7.23 -1.26 -8.07
CA ASP A 48 -5.82 -1.50 -7.74
C ASP A 48 -5.50 -1.10 -6.30
N ILE A 49 -6.11 -0.02 -5.79
CA ILE A 49 -5.96 0.40 -4.40
C ILE A 49 -6.55 -0.64 -3.45
N TYR A 50 -7.73 -1.19 -3.76
CA TYR A 50 -8.35 -2.25 -2.95
C TYR A 50 -7.51 -3.52 -2.97
N GLU A 51 -7.00 -3.94 -4.12
CA GLU A 51 -6.16 -5.12 -4.24
C GLU A 51 -4.86 -4.95 -3.43
N LEU A 52 -4.18 -3.80 -3.59
CA LEU A 52 -2.96 -3.50 -2.85
C LEU A 52 -3.22 -3.50 -1.34
N ARG A 53 -4.33 -2.88 -0.91
CA ARG A 53 -4.74 -2.87 0.49
C ARG A 53 -4.91 -4.29 1.03
N ASN A 54 -5.66 -5.15 0.35
CA ASN A 54 -5.90 -6.52 0.80
C ASN A 54 -4.59 -7.31 0.93
N ARG A 55 -3.65 -7.13 0.00
CA ARG A 55 -2.34 -7.77 0.04
C ARG A 55 -1.50 -7.27 1.21
N VAL A 56 -1.49 -5.96 1.46
CA VAL A 56 -0.77 -5.35 2.60
C VAL A 56 -1.36 -5.82 3.92
N GLU A 57 -2.70 -5.85 4.07
CA GLU A 57 -3.37 -6.33 5.28
C GLU A 57 -3.08 -7.82 5.53
N THR A 58 -3.14 -8.65 4.48
CA THR A 58 -2.83 -10.10 4.56
C THR A 58 -1.36 -10.36 4.92
N PHE A 59 -0.44 -9.52 4.43
CA PHE A 59 0.96 -9.59 4.82
C PHE A 59 1.14 -9.17 6.29
N ALA A 60 0.57 -8.02 6.67
CA ALA A 60 0.71 -7.47 8.01
C ALA A 60 0.05 -8.34 9.10
N SER A 61 -0.97 -9.14 8.77
CA SER A 61 -1.63 -10.06 9.70
C SER A 61 -0.81 -11.29 10.05
N GLN A 62 0.25 -11.59 9.30
CA GLN A 62 1.15 -12.72 9.59
C GLN A 62 2.12 -12.42 10.74
N PHE A 63 2.27 -11.14 11.10
CA PHE A 63 3.15 -10.71 12.16
C PHE A 63 2.35 -10.45 13.44
N GLU A 64 2.85 -10.91 14.58
CA GLU A 64 2.22 -10.62 15.86
C GLU A 64 2.26 -9.11 16.19
N MET A 65 1.33 -8.65 17.02
CA MET A 65 1.30 -7.28 17.50
C MET A 65 1.71 -7.27 18.98
N PRO A 66 2.93 -6.80 19.31
CA PRO A 66 3.38 -6.78 20.70
C PRO A 66 2.51 -5.84 21.53
N GLY A 67 2.19 -6.24 22.76
CA GLY A 67 1.37 -5.47 23.70
C GLY A 67 -0.13 -5.79 23.65
N TYR A 68 -0.55 -6.73 22.82
CA TYR A 68 -1.88 -7.34 22.82
C TYR A 68 -1.71 -8.87 22.98
N ASP A 69 -2.56 -9.49 23.81
CA ASP A 69 -2.69 -10.96 23.93
C ASP A 69 -3.43 -11.53 22.71
#